data_AF-A0A5N1L250-F1
#
_entry.id   AF-A0A5N1L250-F1
#
_cell.length_a   1.000
_cell.length_b   1.000
_cell.length_c   1.000
_cell.angle_alpha   90.00
_cell.angle_beta   90.00
_cell.angle_gamma   90.00
#
_symmetry.space_group_name_H-M   'P 1'
#
loop_
_entity.id
_entity.type
_entity.pdbx_description
1 polymer ?
#
loop_
_entity_poly.entity_id
_entity_poly.type
_entity_poly.pdbx_seq_one_letter_code
_entity_poly.pdbx_strand_id
1 'polypeptide(L)'
;MDAGATIDAVRDQTGTERDRLGSDKVLIAATDATLETKAVLTAAVTRESGLADIFGRWAAETDSDVTMQFEAAAEAAAERSARIDADAGDPDGFLGHLETVSGTAQRVGAGLIAAPLVADRFYLQVVSFFINEADERRADTFREIRQEASALDGGETALEHLSESERETAAAAAAEAIEAAYDDYAETLEAMGLDPKPVC
;
A
#
# COMPACT_ATOMS: atom_id res chain seq x y z
N MET A 1 -7.48 -15.70 16.57
CA MET A 1 -7.45 -14.26 16.94
C MET A 1 -8.70 -13.55 16.42
N ASP A 2 -9.10 -12.42 17.00
CA ASP A 2 -10.14 -11.54 16.44
C ASP A 2 -9.57 -10.59 15.38
N ALA A 3 -10.40 -9.72 14.78
CA ALA A 3 -10.00 -8.81 13.70
C ALA A 3 -8.88 -7.84 14.14
N GLY A 4 -9.07 -7.15 15.27
CA GLY A 4 -8.06 -6.23 15.82
C GLY A 4 -6.74 -6.93 16.14
N ALA A 5 -6.78 -8.08 16.81
CA ALA A 5 -5.57 -8.86 17.12
C ALA A 5 -4.86 -9.37 15.85
N THR A 6 -5.58 -9.59 14.76
CA THR A 6 -5.00 -9.96 13.46
C THR A 6 -4.20 -8.78 12.87
N ILE A 7 -4.75 -7.57 12.92
CA ILE A 7 -4.06 -6.35 12.45
C ILE A 7 -2.80 -6.08 13.30
N ASP A 8 -2.92 -6.21 14.62
CA ASP A 8 -1.78 -6.01 15.53
C ASP A 8 -0.68 -7.05 15.28
N ALA A 9 -1.04 -8.32 15.05
CA ALA A 9 -0.07 -9.35 14.68
C ALA A 9 0.71 -9.01 13.40
N VAL A 10 0.02 -8.48 12.37
CA VAL A 10 0.69 -8.04 11.13
C VAL A 10 1.64 -6.89 11.40
N ARG A 11 1.22 -5.90 12.20
CA ARG A 11 2.07 -4.75 12.56
C ARG A 11 3.32 -5.16 13.32
N ASP A 12 3.17 -6.06 14.28
CA ASP A 12 4.28 -6.57 15.09
C ASP A 12 5.26 -7.38 14.25
N GLN A 13 4.75 -8.22 13.33
CA GLN A 13 5.59 -9.06 12.47
C GLN A 13 6.38 -8.23 11.43
N THR A 14 5.79 -7.16 10.91
CA THR A 14 6.33 -6.39 9.77
C THR A 14 6.92 -5.04 10.15
N GLY A 15 7.16 -4.81 11.45
CA GLY A 15 7.60 -3.50 11.95
C GLY A 15 8.89 -3.02 11.30
N THR A 16 9.85 -3.94 11.08
CA THR A 16 11.14 -3.60 10.48
C THR A 16 10.97 -3.15 9.03
N GLU A 17 10.32 -3.96 8.21
CA GLU A 17 10.07 -3.73 6.78
C GLU A 17 9.31 -2.42 6.60
N ARG A 18 8.26 -2.20 7.40
CA ARG A 18 7.48 -0.96 7.37
C ARG A 18 8.27 0.28 7.79
N ASP A 19 9.19 0.16 8.76
CA ASP A 19 10.06 1.28 9.13
C ASP A 19 11.04 1.61 8.00
N ARG A 20 11.52 0.61 7.25
CA ARG A 20 12.37 0.81 6.06
C ARG A 20 11.60 1.47 4.91
N LEU A 21 10.39 0.99 4.63
CA LEU A 21 9.44 1.58 3.67
C LEU A 21 9.00 3.00 4.08
N GLY A 22 9.12 3.35 5.36
CA GLY A 22 8.85 4.69 5.88
C GLY A 22 10.04 5.63 5.85
N SER A 23 11.19 5.22 5.32
CA SER A 23 12.39 6.07 5.23
C SER A 23 12.33 7.05 4.05
N ASP A 24 13.13 8.11 4.11
CA ASP A 24 13.29 9.08 3.01
C ASP A 24 13.69 8.43 1.68
N LYS A 25 14.39 7.29 1.73
CA LYS A 25 14.81 6.52 0.57
C LYS A 25 13.66 5.87 -0.20
N VAL A 26 12.45 5.74 0.35
CA VAL A 26 11.33 5.13 -0.36
C VAL A 26 10.99 5.89 -1.65
N LEU A 27 11.14 7.23 -1.64
CA LEU A 27 10.91 8.04 -2.84
C LEU A 27 12.07 7.93 -3.83
N ILE A 28 13.30 7.66 -3.38
CA ILE A 28 14.41 7.36 -4.28
C ILE A 28 14.08 6.09 -5.07
N ALA A 29 13.67 5.02 -4.39
CA ALA A 29 13.27 3.78 -5.04
C ALA A 29 12.05 4.00 -5.97
N ALA A 30 10.98 4.60 -5.46
CA ALA A 30 9.74 4.79 -6.21
C ALA A 30 9.86 5.75 -7.42
N THR A 31 10.93 6.51 -7.52
CA THR A 31 11.16 7.47 -8.63
C THR A 31 12.38 7.15 -9.47
N ASP A 32 13.00 5.98 -9.28
CA ASP A 32 14.26 5.61 -9.93
C ASP A 32 15.34 6.71 -9.79
N ALA A 33 15.50 7.20 -8.56
CA ALA A 33 16.35 8.34 -8.17
C ALA A 33 16.03 9.70 -8.81
N THR A 34 14.95 9.82 -9.59
CA THR A 34 14.58 11.09 -10.25
C THR A 34 14.19 12.16 -9.23
N LEU A 35 13.43 11.81 -8.19
CA LEU A 35 13.01 12.71 -7.09
C LEU A 35 12.45 14.07 -7.56
N GLU A 36 11.73 14.10 -8.68
CA GLU A 36 11.02 15.29 -9.15
C GLU A 36 9.53 15.18 -8.86
N THR A 37 8.85 16.33 -8.75
CA THR A 37 7.39 16.39 -8.53
C THR A 37 6.63 15.47 -9.48
N LYS A 38 6.96 15.49 -10.77
CA LYS A 38 6.27 14.64 -11.76
C LYS A 38 6.47 13.14 -11.47
N ALA A 39 7.68 12.72 -11.10
CA ALA A 39 7.99 11.33 -10.79
C ALA A 39 7.25 10.88 -9.52
N VAL A 40 7.21 11.73 -8.49
CA VAL A 40 6.46 11.45 -7.25
C VAL A 40 4.96 11.32 -7.51
N LEU A 41 4.38 12.22 -8.31
CA LEU A 41 2.96 12.14 -8.71
C LEU A 41 2.68 10.88 -9.55
N THR A 42 3.59 10.52 -10.46
CA THR A 42 3.49 9.30 -11.28
C THR A 42 3.47 8.05 -10.39
N ALA A 43 4.41 7.94 -9.43
CA ALA A 43 4.45 6.82 -8.50
C ALA A 43 3.17 6.71 -7.64
N ALA A 44 2.64 7.85 -7.18
CA ALA A 44 1.41 7.88 -6.39
C ALA A 44 0.18 7.46 -7.21
N VAL A 45 0.01 7.99 -8.42
CA VAL A 45 -1.14 7.62 -9.27
C VAL A 45 -1.04 6.17 -9.77
N THR A 46 0.16 5.66 -10.04
CA THR A 46 0.38 4.24 -10.36
C THR A 46 -0.15 3.34 -9.24
N ARG A 47 0.20 3.64 -7.97
CA ARG A 47 -0.28 2.87 -6.82
C ARG A 47 -1.79 2.91 -6.69
N GLU A 48 -2.40 4.09 -6.71
CA GLU A 48 -3.86 4.20 -6.51
C GLU A 48 -4.65 3.59 -7.67
N SER A 49 -4.25 3.82 -8.92
CA SER A 49 -4.92 3.22 -10.08
C SER A 49 -4.74 1.70 -10.14
N GLY A 50 -3.53 1.19 -9.85
CA GLY A 50 -3.27 -0.23 -9.78
C GLY A 50 -4.08 -0.93 -8.67
N LEU A 51 -4.18 -0.32 -7.49
CA LEU A 51 -5.03 -0.83 -6.41
C LEU A 51 -6.51 -0.83 -6.81
N ALA A 52 -6.99 0.24 -7.46
CA ALA A 52 -8.37 0.32 -7.94
C ALA A 52 -8.70 -0.83 -8.91
N ASP A 53 -7.81 -1.10 -9.87
CA ASP A 53 -7.98 -2.18 -10.85
C ASP A 53 -7.96 -3.57 -10.19
N ILE A 54 -7.04 -3.80 -9.26
CA ILE A 54 -6.91 -5.07 -8.54
C ILE A 54 -8.14 -5.32 -7.66
N PHE A 55 -8.56 -4.34 -6.86
CA PHE A 55 -9.72 -4.49 -5.99
C PHE A 55 -11.01 -4.63 -6.80
N GLY A 56 -11.17 -3.90 -7.89
CA GLY A 56 -12.32 -4.03 -8.77
C GLY A 56 -12.43 -5.44 -9.38
N ARG A 57 -11.29 -6.02 -9.76
CA ARG A 57 -11.22 -7.41 -10.25
C ARG A 57 -11.54 -8.42 -9.15
N TRP A 58 -10.95 -8.26 -7.97
CA TRP A 58 -11.22 -9.16 -6.85
C TRP A 58 -12.68 -9.10 -6.41
N ALA A 59 -13.32 -7.93 -6.42
CA ALA A 59 -14.74 -7.78 -6.18
C ALA A 59 -15.57 -8.57 -7.21
N ALA A 60 -15.24 -8.46 -8.50
CA ALA A 60 -15.95 -9.18 -9.56
C ALA A 60 -15.79 -10.72 -9.49
N GLU A 61 -14.69 -11.20 -8.90
CA GLU A 61 -14.37 -12.63 -8.78
C GLU A 61 -14.80 -13.25 -7.45
N THR A 62 -15.06 -12.44 -6.42
CA THR A 62 -15.38 -12.91 -5.08
C THR A 62 -16.89 -13.01 -4.91
N ASP A 63 -17.37 -14.17 -4.45
CA ASP A 63 -18.77 -14.37 -4.05
C ASP A 63 -18.81 -14.65 -2.54
N SER A 64 -18.63 -13.60 -1.74
CA SER A 64 -18.64 -13.68 -0.27
C SER A 64 -19.06 -12.36 0.39
N ASP A 65 -19.27 -12.38 1.71
CA ASP A 65 -19.62 -11.19 2.50
C ASP A 65 -18.54 -10.08 2.45
N VAL A 66 -17.31 -10.42 2.04
CA VAL A 66 -16.19 -9.48 1.89
C VAL A 66 -16.28 -8.65 0.60
N THR A 67 -17.09 -9.05 -0.38
CA THR A 67 -17.15 -8.43 -1.73
C THR A 67 -17.36 -6.91 -1.66
N MET A 68 -18.25 -6.45 -0.79
CA MET A 68 -18.52 -5.01 -0.59
C MET A 68 -17.27 -4.23 -0.13
N GLN A 69 -16.36 -4.86 0.62
CA GLN A 69 -15.13 -4.21 1.07
C GLN A 69 -14.12 -4.05 -0.08
N PHE A 70 -14.07 -4.99 -1.02
CA PHE A 70 -13.27 -4.84 -2.24
C PHE A 70 -13.86 -3.77 -3.17
N GLU A 71 -15.19 -3.73 -3.34
CA GLU A 71 -15.85 -2.68 -4.14
C GLU A 71 -15.57 -1.28 -3.57
N ALA A 72 -15.75 -1.11 -2.26
CA ALA A 72 -15.48 0.15 -1.58
C ALA A 72 -13.98 0.54 -1.66
N ALA A 73 -13.08 -0.42 -1.50
CA ALA A 73 -11.63 -0.17 -1.63
C ALA A 73 -11.25 0.24 -3.07
N ALA A 74 -11.86 -0.39 -4.07
CA ALA A 74 -11.66 -0.06 -5.48
C ALA A 74 -12.12 1.38 -5.80
N GLU A 75 -13.33 1.74 -5.36
CA GLU A 75 -13.88 3.08 -5.55
C GLU A 75 -13.02 4.13 -4.86
N ALA A 76 -12.67 3.92 -3.59
CA ALA A 76 -11.84 4.86 -2.84
C ALA A 76 -10.44 5.06 -3.47
N ALA A 77 -9.83 3.99 -3.99
CA ALA A 77 -8.55 4.07 -4.70
C ALA A 77 -8.69 4.83 -6.03
N ALA A 78 -9.77 4.59 -6.78
CA ALA A 78 -10.04 5.33 -8.02
C ALA A 78 -10.24 6.83 -7.75
N GLU A 79 -10.99 7.19 -6.69
CA GLU A 79 -11.19 8.58 -6.27
C GLU A 79 -9.87 9.26 -5.91
N ARG A 80 -9.00 8.60 -5.13
CA ARG A 80 -7.67 9.13 -4.80
C ARG A 80 -6.80 9.29 -6.04
N SER A 81 -6.81 8.32 -6.97
CA SER A 81 -6.07 8.41 -8.23
C SER A 81 -6.50 9.65 -9.05
N ALA A 82 -7.81 9.94 -9.11
CA ALA A 82 -8.36 11.06 -9.87
C ALA A 82 -7.96 12.44 -9.30
N ARG A 83 -7.52 12.49 -8.04
CA ARG A 83 -7.01 13.72 -7.40
C ARG A 83 -5.54 14.00 -7.74
N ILE A 84 -4.83 13.05 -8.34
CA ILE A 84 -3.40 13.14 -8.65
C ILE A 84 -3.22 13.46 -10.13
N ASP A 85 -2.72 14.66 -10.42
CA ASP A 85 -2.51 15.17 -11.79
C ASP A 85 -1.22 14.60 -12.41
N ALA A 86 -1.24 13.33 -12.77
CA ALA A 86 -0.20 12.62 -13.51
C ALA A 86 -0.78 11.38 -14.23
N ASP A 87 -0.04 10.86 -15.20
CA ASP A 87 -0.34 9.57 -15.82
C ASP A 87 0.31 8.44 -15.00
N ALA A 88 -0.37 7.29 -14.92
CA ALA A 88 0.21 6.09 -14.32
C ALA A 88 1.40 5.58 -15.14
N GLY A 89 2.44 5.17 -14.43
CA GLY A 89 3.62 4.47 -14.97
C GLY A 89 3.52 2.96 -14.78
N ASP A 90 4.69 2.31 -14.75
CA ASP A 90 4.78 0.87 -14.55
C ASP A 90 4.50 0.48 -13.08
N PRO A 91 3.75 -0.61 -12.82
CA PRO A 91 3.45 -1.06 -11.47
C PRO A 91 4.72 -1.52 -10.74
N ASP A 92 4.75 -1.28 -9.42
CA ASP A 92 5.83 -1.74 -8.54
C ASP A 92 5.70 -3.22 -8.17
N GLY A 93 6.73 -3.79 -7.54
CA GLY A 93 6.71 -5.18 -7.08
C GLY A 93 5.58 -5.49 -6.09
N PHE A 94 5.08 -4.50 -5.34
CA PHE A 94 3.92 -4.67 -4.46
C PHE A 94 2.64 -4.95 -5.27
N LEU A 95 2.31 -4.10 -6.25
CA LEU A 95 1.18 -4.32 -7.15
C LEU A 95 1.36 -5.62 -7.95
N GLY A 96 2.58 -5.91 -8.40
CA GLY A 96 2.93 -7.17 -9.06
C GLY A 96 2.65 -8.39 -8.19
N HIS A 97 2.95 -8.33 -6.89
CA HIS A 97 2.62 -9.39 -5.94
C HIS A 97 1.11 -9.54 -5.78
N LEU A 98 0.37 -8.44 -5.60
CA LEU A 98 -1.09 -8.47 -5.42
C LEU A 98 -1.81 -9.12 -6.61
N GLU A 99 -1.34 -8.91 -7.86
CA GLU A 99 -1.87 -9.60 -9.05
C GLU A 99 -1.83 -11.14 -8.94
N THR A 100 -0.90 -11.69 -8.14
CA THR A 100 -0.75 -13.14 -7.96
C THR A 100 -1.60 -13.71 -6.82
N VAL A 101 -2.18 -12.85 -5.96
CA VAL A 101 -2.88 -13.28 -4.75
C VAL A 101 -4.24 -13.90 -5.10
N SER A 102 -4.43 -15.14 -4.62
CA SER A 102 -5.65 -15.91 -4.80
C SER A 102 -6.22 -16.38 -3.47
N GLY A 103 -7.55 -16.41 -3.37
CA GLY A 103 -8.28 -16.79 -2.17
C GLY A 103 -8.74 -15.57 -1.36
N THR A 104 -9.97 -15.64 -0.84
CA THR A 104 -10.62 -14.51 -0.16
C THR A 104 -9.81 -14.02 1.03
N ALA A 105 -9.41 -14.93 1.93
CA ALA A 105 -8.64 -14.57 3.13
C ALA A 105 -7.29 -13.93 2.78
N GLN A 106 -6.57 -14.48 1.81
CA GLN A 106 -5.29 -13.95 1.35
C GLN A 106 -5.47 -12.55 0.75
N ARG A 107 -6.51 -12.34 -0.07
CA ARG A 107 -6.84 -11.03 -0.66
C ARG A 107 -7.20 -9.99 0.40
N VAL A 108 -7.95 -10.39 1.44
CA VAL A 108 -8.23 -9.52 2.60
C VAL A 108 -6.92 -9.08 3.26
N GLY A 109 -6.04 -10.03 3.56
CA GLY A 109 -4.74 -9.75 4.15
C GLY A 109 -3.86 -8.84 3.29
N ALA A 110 -3.52 -9.32 2.09
CA ALA A 110 -2.60 -8.64 1.18
C ALA A 110 -3.13 -7.28 0.69
N GLY A 111 -4.43 -7.16 0.46
CA GLY A 111 -5.03 -5.96 -0.09
C GLY A 111 -5.58 -5.00 0.96
N LEU A 112 -6.46 -5.48 1.84
CA LEU A 112 -7.20 -4.61 2.75
C LEU A 112 -6.47 -4.34 4.07
N ILE A 113 -5.40 -5.08 4.38
CA ILE A 113 -4.54 -4.85 5.55
C ILE A 113 -3.16 -4.33 5.15
N ALA A 114 -2.46 -5.03 4.26
CA ALA A 114 -1.11 -4.63 3.87
C ALA A 114 -1.09 -3.33 3.05
N ALA A 115 -2.00 -3.14 2.08
CA ALA A 115 -1.97 -1.92 1.26
C ALA A 115 -2.14 -0.63 2.10
N PRO A 116 -3.10 -0.53 3.06
CA PRO A 116 -3.15 0.63 3.95
C PRO A 116 -1.91 0.84 4.81
N LEU A 117 -1.30 -0.25 5.30
CA LEU A 117 -0.09 -0.19 6.12
C LEU A 117 1.14 0.26 5.35
N VAL A 118 1.23 -0.07 4.05
CA VAL A 118 2.27 0.39 3.11
C VAL A 118 1.99 1.83 2.69
N ALA A 119 0.74 2.15 2.36
CA ALA A 119 0.31 3.49 1.96
C ALA A 119 0.63 4.55 3.03
N ASP A 120 0.41 4.22 4.31
CA ASP A 120 0.78 5.10 5.43
C ASP A 120 2.24 5.55 5.38
N ARG A 121 3.14 4.61 5.08
CA ARG A 121 4.59 4.83 5.03
C ARG A 121 5.01 5.58 3.77
N PHE A 122 4.48 5.19 2.62
CA PHE A 122 4.76 5.85 1.35
C PHE A 122 4.29 7.31 1.36
N TYR A 123 3.03 7.57 1.73
CA TYR A 123 2.49 8.92 1.69
C TYR A 123 3.04 9.83 2.77
N LEU A 124 3.56 9.29 3.88
CA LEU A 124 4.32 10.10 4.85
C LEU A 124 5.50 10.78 4.15
N GLN A 125 6.18 10.07 3.25
CA GLN A 125 7.32 10.60 2.51
C GLN A 125 6.90 11.50 1.36
N VAL A 126 5.80 11.19 0.66
CA VAL A 126 5.23 12.10 -0.34
C VAL A 126 4.84 13.46 0.27
N VAL A 127 4.19 13.45 1.44
CA VAL A 127 3.89 14.69 2.18
C VAL A 127 5.17 15.43 2.55
N SER A 128 6.18 14.71 3.06
CA SER A 128 7.46 15.32 3.45
C SER A 128 8.19 15.95 2.26
N PHE A 129 8.15 15.31 1.09
CA PHE A 129 8.67 15.85 -0.16
C PHE A 129 8.03 17.20 -0.51
N PHE A 130 6.69 17.29 -0.52
CA PHE A 130 6.02 18.55 -0.87
C PHE A 130 6.17 19.65 0.17
N ILE A 131 6.37 19.29 1.45
CA ILE A 131 6.78 20.27 2.47
C ILE A 131 8.15 20.84 2.14
N ASN A 132 9.11 20.00 1.75
CA ASN A 132 10.48 20.45 1.41
C ASN A 132 10.52 21.31 0.14
N GLU A 133 9.64 21.03 -0.82
CA GLU A 133 9.46 21.83 -2.04
C GLU A 133 8.65 23.13 -1.82
N ALA A 134 8.20 23.40 -0.58
CA ALA A 134 7.33 24.52 -0.23
C ALA A 134 6.00 24.56 -1.04
N ASP A 135 5.48 23.39 -1.42
CA ASP A 135 4.17 23.24 -2.08
C ASP A 135 3.11 22.79 -1.06
N GLU A 136 2.64 23.76 -0.26
CA GLU A 136 1.66 23.52 0.82
C GLU A 136 0.37 22.89 0.29
N ARG A 137 -0.08 23.30 -0.90
CA ARG A 137 -1.33 22.79 -1.50
C ARG A 137 -1.23 21.30 -1.81
N ARG A 138 -0.13 20.84 -2.41
CA ARG A 138 0.07 19.40 -2.66
C ARG A 138 0.33 18.65 -1.36
N ALA A 139 1.07 19.24 -0.42
CA ALA A 139 1.26 18.62 0.90
C ALA A 139 -0.08 18.37 1.61
N ASP A 140 -1.01 19.33 1.59
CA ASP A 140 -2.36 19.15 2.15
C ASP A 140 -3.16 18.08 1.42
N THR A 141 -3.13 18.09 0.08
CA THR A 141 -3.80 17.05 -0.73
C THR A 141 -3.29 15.65 -0.36
N PHE A 142 -1.98 15.48 -0.21
CA PHE A 142 -1.41 14.18 0.15
C PHE A 142 -1.58 13.82 1.64
N ARG A 143 -1.84 14.78 2.53
CA ARG A 143 -2.26 14.47 3.91
C ARG A 143 -3.65 13.83 3.94
N GLU A 144 -4.58 14.36 3.14
CA GLU A 144 -5.92 13.79 2.99
C GLU A 144 -5.85 12.41 2.34
N ILE A 145 -5.15 12.28 1.21
CA ILE A 145 -4.92 10.98 0.54
C ILE A 145 -4.28 9.98 1.52
N ARG A 146 -3.26 10.37 2.29
CA ARG A 146 -2.65 9.50 3.29
C ARG A 146 -3.67 9.02 4.32
N GLN A 147 -4.49 9.93 4.85
CA GLN A 147 -5.50 9.59 5.85
C GLN A 147 -6.51 8.58 5.30
N GLU A 148 -6.99 8.79 4.07
CA GLU A 148 -7.94 7.91 3.40
C GLU A 148 -7.31 6.55 3.04
N ALA A 149 -6.10 6.55 2.45
CA ALA A 149 -5.42 5.35 1.99
C ALA A 149 -4.89 4.48 3.13
N SER A 150 -4.60 5.05 4.31
CA SER A 150 -4.13 4.31 5.49
C SER A 150 -5.24 3.85 6.44
N ALA A 151 -6.51 4.10 6.09
CA ALA A 151 -7.65 3.64 6.87
C ALA A 151 -7.75 2.11 6.85
N LEU A 152 -8.02 1.52 8.02
CA LEU A 152 -8.12 0.06 8.20
C LEU A 152 -9.54 -0.43 8.43
N ASP A 153 -10.53 0.46 8.52
CA ASP A 153 -11.92 0.12 8.86
C ASP A 153 -12.53 -0.92 7.90
N GLY A 154 -12.25 -0.79 6.59
CA GLY A 154 -12.71 -1.76 5.59
C GLY A 154 -12.05 -3.13 5.73
N GLY A 155 -10.76 -3.15 6.06
CA GLY A 155 -10.01 -4.38 6.33
C GLY A 155 -10.45 -5.06 7.63
N GLU A 156 -10.68 -4.29 8.69
CA GLU A 156 -11.22 -4.80 9.95
C GLU A 156 -12.60 -5.43 9.75
N THR A 157 -13.50 -4.71 9.05
CA THR A 157 -14.83 -5.23 8.68
C THR A 157 -14.72 -6.53 7.87
N ALA A 158 -13.82 -6.59 6.89
CA ALA A 158 -13.59 -7.81 6.12
C ALA A 158 -13.12 -8.99 6.99
N LEU A 159 -12.23 -8.75 7.96
CA LEU A 159 -11.73 -9.77 8.88
C LEU A 159 -12.81 -10.31 9.83
N GLU A 160 -13.83 -9.52 10.17
CA GLU A 160 -14.98 -9.98 10.98
C GLU A 160 -15.80 -11.07 10.27
N HIS A 161 -15.84 -11.04 8.93
CA HIS A 161 -16.52 -12.05 8.12
C HIS A 161 -15.72 -13.36 7.97
N LEU A 162 -14.45 -13.38 8.35
CA LEU A 162 -13.59 -14.55 8.26
C LEU A 162 -13.71 -15.46 9.50
N SER A 163 -13.41 -16.73 9.34
CA SER A 163 -13.13 -17.63 10.48
C SER A 163 -11.77 -17.30 11.12
N GLU A 164 -11.51 -17.88 12.29
CA GLU A 164 -10.23 -17.70 12.97
C GLU A 164 -9.03 -18.18 12.13
N SER A 165 -9.14 -19.35 11.50
CA SER A 165 -8.08 -19.88 10.61
C SER A 165 -7.89 -19.06 9.34
N GLU A 166 -8.97 -18.47 8.83
CA GLU A 166 -8.89 -17.56 7.69
C GLU A 166 -8.23 -16.24 8.07
N ARG A 167 -8.46 -15.73 9.29
CA ARG A 167 -7.73 -14.56 9.79
C ARG A 167 -6.23 -14.80 9.96
N GLU A 168 -5.84 -15.99 10.41
CA GLU A 168 -4.41 -16.38 10.43
C GLU A 168 -3.81 -16.43 9.03
N THR A 169 -4.57 -16.94 8.05
CA THR A 169 -4.18 -16.95 6.64
C THR A 169 -4.07 -15.52 6.08
N ALA A 170 -4.99 -14.63 6.45
CA ALA A 170 -4.95 -13.22 6.06
C ALA A 170 -3.74 -12.50 6.68
N ALA A 171 -3.41 -12.75 7.94
CA ALA A 171 -2.22 -12.18 8.57
C ALA A 171 -0.93 -12.59 7.84
N ALA A 172 -0.80 -13.87 7.50
CA ALA A 172 0.35 -14.37 6.74
C ALA A 172 0.45 -13.70 5.36
N ALA A 173 -0.66 -13.63 4.63
CA ALA A 173 -0.70 -12.98 3.32
C ALA A 173 -0.40 -11.47 3.38
N ALA A 174 -0.82 -10.78 4.45
CA ALA A 174 -0.48 -9.39 4.67
C ALA A 174 1.02 -9.21 4.91
N ALA A 175 1.63 -10.09 5.69
CA ALA A 175 3.07 -10.08 5.93
C ALA A 175 3.87 -10.33 4.63
N GLU A 176 3.46 -11.32 3.84
CA GLU A 176 4.07 -11.62 2.53
C GLU A 176 3.96 -10.43 1.55
N ALA A 177 2.82 -9.75 1.53
CA ALA A 177 2.65 -8.57 0.67
C ALA A 177 3.52 -7.39 1.11
N ILE A 178 3.69 -7.17 2.42
CA ILE A 178 4.61 -6.14 2.93
C ILE A 178 6.07 -6.49 2.63
N GLU A 179 6.45 -7.76 2.75
CA GLU A 179 7.77 -8.25 2.35
C GLU A 179 8.01 -7.98 0.86
N ALA A 180 7.05 -8.28 -0.02
CA ALA A 180 7.17 -8.00 -1.45
C ALA A 180 7.37 -6.50 -1.76
N ALA A 181 6.70 -5.61 -1.02
CA ALA A 181 6.95 -4.17 -1.13
C ALA A 181 8.36 -3.78 -0.67
N TYR A 182 8.86 -4.41 0.40
CA TYR A 182 10.20 -4.18 0.90
C TYR A 182 11.29 -4.73 -0.04
N ASP A 183 11.09 -5.92 -0.60
CA ASP A 183 12.01 -6.54 -1.55
C ASP A 183 12.17 -5.67 -2.80
N ASP A 184 11.07 -5.18 -3.38
CA ASP A 184 11.10 -4.25 -4.52
C ASP A 184 11.87 -2.95 -4.20
N TYR A 185 11.60 -2.36 -3.03
CA TYR A 185 12.34 -1.21 -2.52
C TYR A 185 13.83 -1.51 -2.36
N ALA A 186 14.18 -2.67 -1.80
CA ALA A 186 15.55 -3.05 -1.51
C ALA A 186 16.33 -3.34 -2.79
N GLU A 187 15.78 -4.15 -3.69
CA GLU A 187 16.35 -4.47 -4.99
C GLU A 187 16.57 -3.21 -5.83
N THR A 188 15.62 -2.29 -5.84
CA THR A 188 15.74 -1.01 -6.56
C THR A 188 16.89 -0.17 -6.02
N LEU A 189 17.03 -0.05 -4.69
CA LEU A 189 18.13 0.70 -4.09
C LEU A 189 19.48 0.01 -4.32
N GLU A 190 19.55 -1.31 -4.19
CA GLU A 190 20.78 -2.08 -4.43
C GLU A 190 21.24 -1.96 -5.88
N ALA A 191 20.32 -1.95 -6.83
CA ALA A 191 20.62 -1.70 -8.25
C ALA A 191 21.24 -0.31 -8.49
N MET A 192 20.92 0.67 -7.63
CA MET A 192 21.53 2.01 -7.63
C MET A 192 22.84 2.09 -6.81
N GLY A 193 23.24 1.01 -6.14
CA GLY A 193 24.39 0.98 -5.23
C GLY A 193 24.13 1.66 -3.88
N LEU A 194 22.86 1.77 -3.48
CA LEU A 194 22.43 2.34 -2.21
C LEU A 194 22.11 1.23 -1.20
N ASP A 195 22.45 1.43 0.07
CA ASP A 195 22.11 0.49 1.14
C ASP A 195 20.60 0.63 1.47
N PRO A 196 19.79 -0.45 1.38
CA PRO A 196 18.37 -0.40 1.72
C PRO A 196 18.13 -0.22 3.23
N LYS A 197 19.12 -0.49 4.07
CA LYS A 197 19.09 -0.20 5.49
C LYS A 197 19.46 1.28 5.69
N PRO A 198 18.60 2.11 6.32
CA PRO A 198 19.00 3.35 6.94
C PRO A 198 20.27 3.17 7.74
N VAL A 199 21.17 4.13 7.56
CA VAL A 199 22.29 4.33 8.48
C VAL A 199 21.67 4.72 9.82
N CYS A 200 21.74 3.83 10.80
CA CYS A 200 21.30 4.09 12.17
C CYS A 200 22.13 5.22 12.81
#